data_AF-A0A4Y7J0I1-F1
#
_entry.id   AF-A0A4Y7J0I1-F1
#
_cell.length_a   1.000
_cell.length_b   1.000
_cell.length_c   1.000
_cell.angle_alpha   90.00
_cell.angle_beta   90.00
_cell.angle_gamma   90.00
#
_symmetry.space_group_name_H-M   'P 1'
#
loop_
_entity.id
_entity.type
_entity.pdbx_description
1 polymer ?
#
loop_
_entity_poly.entity_id
_entity_poly.type
_entity_poly.pdbx_seq_one_letter_code
_entity_poly.pdbx_strand_id
1 'polypeptide(L)'
;MDFECNEVKVWKEKLLSYENSLESIKKPELVKLDEFYRNELPCSIQKRNPNPHITKPELTKLMQWKLTRGKWRPRLLDFVSSLDESLVESVSQKAFKALPDVSKAITELTVLKGVGPATASAVLAAYAPDVAPFMSDEAMVAALGNSKDYTLKQYLKFTEKLQGKAKELSLESEDDPFTPSDV
;
A
#
# COMPACT_ATOMS: atom_id res chain seq x y z
N MET A 1 -2.84 -17.72 4.45
CA MET A 1 -4.30 -17.63 4.60
C MET A 1 -4.87 -17.84 3.21
N ASP A 2 -5.96 -18.62 3.10
CA ASP A 2 -6.62 -18.79 1.80
C ASP A 2 -7.55 -17.59 1.55
N PHE A 3 -7.47 -17.00 0.37
CA PHE A 3 -8.32 -15.87 -0.03
C PHE A 3 -9.81 -16.28 -0.10
N GLU A 4 -10.08 -17.58 -0.28
CA GLU A 4 -11.43 -18.14 -0.30
C GLU A 4 -12.07 -18.26 1.10
N CYS A 5 -11.29 -18.10 2.18
CA CYS A 5 -11.81 -18.15 3.55
C CYS A 5 -12.74 -16.96 3.85
N ASN A 6 -13.98 -17.21 4.25
CA ASN A 6 -14.94 -16.15 4.64
C ASN A 6 -15.06 -15.97 6.17
N GLU A 7 -14.36 -16.78 6.97
CA GLU A 7 -14.46 -16.71 8.42
C GLU A 7 -13.82 -15.42 8.96
N VAL A 8 -14.65 -14.43 9.33
CA VAL A 8 -14.23 -13.12 9.89
C VAL A 8 -13.25 -13.27 11.05
N LYS A 9 -13.44 -14.27 11.92
CA LYS A 9 -12.55 -14.53 13.05
C LYS A 9 -11.12 -14.85 12.60
N VAL A 10 -10.96 -15.67 11.57
CA VAL A 10 -9.63 -16.03 11.04
C VAL A 10 -8.93 -14.81 10.46
N TRP A 11 -9.66 -13.93 9.75
CA TRP A 11 -9.10 -12.68 9.22
C TRP A 11 -8.63 -11.75 10.35
N LYS A 12 -9.46 -11.54 11.37
CA LYS A 12 -9.11 -10.71 12.53
C LYS A 12 -7.91 -11.27 13.29
N GLU A 13 -7.88 -12.58 13.56
CA GLU A 13 -6.74 -13.23 14.20
C GLU A 13 -5.45 -13.05 13.41
N LYS A 14 -5.52 -13.11 12.07
CA LYS A 14 -4.34 -12.89 11.23
C LYS A 14 -3.86 -11.45 11.28
N LEU A 15 -4.75 -10.47 11.23
CA LEU A 15 -4.40 -9.05 11.39
C LEU A 15 -3.74 -8.79 12.75
N LEU A 16 -4.30 -9.34 13.83
CA LEU A 16 -3.74 -9.22 15.18
C LEU A 16 -2.36 -9.90 15.31
N SER A 17 -2.12 -10.98 14.56
CA SER A 17 -0.83 -11.69 14.56
C SER A 17 0.25 -11.04 13.68
N TYR A 18 -0.05 -9.92 13.01
CA TYR A 18 0.85 -9.31 12.03
C TYR A 18 2.19 -8.90 12.66
N GLU A 19 2.17 -8.21 13.80
CA GLU A 19 3.39 -7.74 14.47
C GLU A 19 4.30 -8.91 14.85
N ASN A 20 3.72 -9.96 15.44
CA ASN A 20 4.44 -11.21 15.76
C ASN A 20 5.04 -11.85 14.50
N SER A 21 4.31 -11.83 13.38
CA SER A 21 4.78 -12.37 12.10
C SER A 21 5.94 -11.54 11.56
N LEU A 22 5.88 -10.22 11.67
CA LEU A 22 6.94 -9.29 11.25
C LEU A 22 8.23 -9.48 12.08
N GLU A 23 8.12 -9.60 13.39
CA GLU A 23 9.25 -9.85 14.29
C GLU A 23 9.93 -11.20 14.00
N SER A 24 9.15 -12.21 13.60
CA SER A 24 9.67 -13.55 13.26
C SER A 24 10.61 -13.55 12.05
N ILE A 25 10.55 -12.52 11.18
CA ILE A 25 11.41 -12.36 10.00
C ILE A 25 12.86 -12.03 10.40
N LYS A 26 13.11 -11.68 11.68
CA LYS A 26 14.45 -11.37 12.24
C LYS A 26 15.22 -10.30 11.45
N LYS A 27 14.48 -9.30 10.94
CA LYS A 27 15.02 -8.11 10.26
C LYS A 27 14.66 -6.87 11.07
N PRO A 28 15.51 -6.43 12.02
CA PRO A 28 15.16 -5.32 12.92
C PRO A 28 14.97 -3.98 12.19
N GLU A 29 15.67 -3.76 11.09
CA GLU A 29 15.46 -2.58 10.23
C GLU A 29 14.06 -2.58 9.59
N LEU A 30 13.56 -3.77 9.20
CA LEU A 30 12.23 -3.89 8.61
C LEU A 30 11.15 -3.53 9.62
N VAL A 31 11.28 -3.93 10.88
CA VAL A 31 10.32 -3.58 11.95
C VAL A 31 10.19 -2.06 12.08
N LYS A 32 11.31 -1.33 12.12
CA LYS A 32 11.31 0.13 12.19
C LYS A 32 10.72 0.80 10.95
N LEU A 33 10.99 0.25 9.77
CA LEU A 33 10.46 0.75 8.51
C LEU A 33 8.95 0.50 8.40
N ASP A 34 8.47 -0.63 8.93
CA ASP A 34 7.05 -1.00 8.92
C ASP A 34 6.25 -0.14 9.91
N GLU A 35 6.80 0.13 11.09
CA GLU A 35 6.24 1.08 12.06
C GLU A 35 6.02 2.46 11.42
N PHE A 36 7.03 2.94 10.69
CA PHE A 36 6.89 4.17 9.92
C PHE A 36 5.77 4.09 8.89
N TYR A 37 5.74 3.02 8.09
CA TYR A 37 4.77 2.90 7.00
C TYR A 37 3.33 2.78 7.51
N ARG A 38 3.09 1.99 8.57
CA ARG A 38 1.75 1.71 9.08
C ARG A 38 1.21 2.79 10.00
N ASN A 39 2.07 3.45 10.79
CA ASN A 39 1.61 4.32 11.87
C ASN A 39 2.05 5.79 11.66
N GLU A 40 3.33 6.04 11.39
CA GLU A 40 3.84 7.42 11.28
C GLU A 40 3.40 8.11 9.98
N LEU A 41 3.48 7.40 8.85
CA LEU A 41 3.25 7.97 7.52
C LEU A 41 1.78 8.37 7.31
N PRO A 42 0.76 7.53 7.60
CA PRO A 42 -0.64 7.95 7.45
C PRO A 42 -0.96 9.17 8.31
N CYS A 43 -0.50 9.20 9.56
CA CYS A 43 -0.67 10.33 10.46
C CYS A 43 -0.02 11.61 9.91
N SER A 44 1.19 11.50 9.35
CA SER A 44 1.92 12.63 8.78
C SER A 44 1.23 13.19 7.53
N ILE A 45 0.70 12.33 6.65
CA ILE A 45 -0.08 12.74 5.49
C ILE A 45 -1.37 13.47 5.91
N GLN A 46 -2.11 12.90 6.87
CA GLN A 46 -3.36 13.48 7.37
C GLN A 46 -3.18 14.85 8.04
N LYS A 47 -2.07 15.04 8.77
CA LYS A 47 -1.72 16.34 9.39
C LYS A 47 -1.55 17.48 8.39
N ARG A 48 -1.38 17.18 7.10
CA ARG A 48 -1.20 18.18 6.01
C ARG A 48 -2.52 18.54 5.32
N ASN A 49 -3.66 18.11 5.85
CA ASN A 49 -4.97 18.55 5.37
C ASN A 49 -5.10 20.09 5.47
N PRO A 50 -5.72 20.75 4.47
CA PRO A 50 -6.56 20.18 3.40
C PRO A 50 -5.80 19.73 2.13
N ASN A 51 -4.47 19.85 2.08
CA ASN A 51 -3.66 19.44 0.93
C ASN A 51 -2.72 18.29 1.31
N PRO A 52 -3.26 17.09 1.61
CA PRO A 52 -2.45 15.94 1.97
C PRO A 52 -1.48 15.61 0.85
N HIS A 53 -0.24 15.26 1.21
CA HIS A 53 0.82 14.89 0.29
C HIS A 53 1.90 14.11 1.02
N ILE A 54 2.72 13.41 0.23
CA ILE A 54 3.97 12.83 0.70
C ILE A 54 5.14 13.73 0.31
N THR A 55 6.13 13.79 1.19
CA THR A 55 7.41 14.45 0.95
C THR A 55 8.40 13.47 0.32
N LYS A 56 9.49 13.96 -0.28
CA LYS A 56 10.54 13.11 -0.83
C LYS A 56 11.23 12.24 0.23
N PRO A 57 11.55 12.72 1.46
CA PRO A 57 12.08 11.85 2.51
C PRO A 57 11.13 10.70 2.87
N GLU A 58 9.82 10.98 2.94
CA GLU A 58 8.80 9.95 3.19
C GLU A 58 8.70 8.95 2.04
N LEU A 59 8.71 9.41 0.78
CA LEU A 59 8.73 8.52 -0.38
C LEU A 59 9.98 7.64 -0.43
N THR A 60 11.13 8.21 -0.05
CA THR A 60 12.40 7.48 0.04
C THR A 60 12.33 6.40 1.11
N LYS A 61 11.85 6.73 2.31
CA LYS A 61 11.69 5.79 3.42
C LYS A 61 10.65 4.71 3.10
N LEU A 62 9.55 5.05 2.42
CA LEU A 62 8.57 4.09 1.89
C LEU A 62 9.21 3.15 0.86
N MET A 63 10.05 3.66 -0.04
CA MET A 63 10.76 2.82 -1.00
C MET A 63 11.73 1.86 -0.29
N GLN A 64 12.45 2.33 0.73
CA GLN A 64 13.32 1.48 1.56
C GLN A 64 12.52 0.36 2.21
N TRP A 65 11.41 0.71 2.88
CA TRP A 65 10.47 -0.26 3.47
C TRP A 65 10.07 -1.34 2.46
N LYS A 66 9.59 -0.94 1.29
CA LYS A 66 9.13 -1.86 0.24
C LYS A 66 10.24 -2.78 -0.27
N LEU A 67 11.46 -2.26 -0.47
CA LEU A 67 12.59 -3.04 -0.96
C LEU A 67 13.15 -4.00 0.11
N THR A 68 13.07 -3.65 1.39
CA THR A 68 13.50 -4.52 2.51
C THR A 68 12.55 -5.71 2.71
N ARG A 69 11.26 -5.52 2.41
CA ARG A 69 10.23 -6.59 2.40
C ARG A 69 10.36 -7.50 1.18
N GLY A 70 10.50 -6.92 0.00
CA GLY A 70 10.44 -7.64 -1.27
C GLY A 70 11.79 -7.85 -1.93
N LYS A 71 11.76 -7.87 -3.27
CA LYS A 71 12.97 -8.00 -4.10
C LYS A 71 13.80 -6.71 -4.06
N TRP A 72 15.02 -6.80 -3.54
CA TRP A 72 15.96 -5.69 -3.50
C TRP A 72 16.32 -5.18 -4.91
N ARG A 73 16.08 -3.89 -5.16
CA ARG A 73 16.37 -3.18 -6.43
C ARG A 73 16.91 -1.78 -6.12
N PRO A 74 18.20 -1.64 -5.80
CA PRO A 74 18.76 -0.43 -5.20
C PRO A 74 18.64 0.80 -6.10
N ARG A 75 18.68 0.62 -7.43
CA ARG A 75 18.50 1.71 -8.40
C ARG A 75 17.19 2.48 -8.23
N LEU A 76 16.15 1.86 -7.66
CA LEU A 76 14.89 2.56 -7.41
C LEU A 76 15.04 3.62 -6.29
N LEU A 77 15.90 3.38 -5.31
CA LEU A 77 16.22 4.38 -4.28
C LEU A 77 16.98 5.56 -4.87
N ASP A 78 17.91 5.31 -5.79
CA ASP A 78 18.66 6.37 -6.47
C ASP A 78 17.72 7.30 -7.26
N PHE A 79 16.74 6.71 -7.95
CA PHE A 79 15.74 7.49 -8.69
C PHE A 79 14.88 8.35 -7.76
N VAL A 80 14.35 7.78 -6.68
CA VAL A 80 13.50 8.51 -5.74
C VAL A 80 14.28 9.61 -5.02
N SER A 81 15.52 9.33 -4.60
CA SER A 81 16.39 10.30 -3.93
C SER A 81 16.72 11.51 -4.81
N SER A 82 16.73 11.30 -6.13
CA SER A 82 17.03 12.33 -7.14
C SER A 82 15.80 13.12 -7.60
N LEU A 83 14.60 12.85 -7.06
CA LEU A 83 13.40 13.60 -7.41
C LEU A 83 13.42 15.00 -6.79
N ASP A 84 12.71 15.92 -7.43
CA ASP A 84 12.43 17.25 -6.90
C ASP A 84 11.33 17.18 -5.84
N GLU A 85 11.51 17.86 -4.70
CA GLU A 85 10.55 17.88 -3.58
C GLU A 85 9.16 18.36 -4.05
N SER A 86 9.13 19.49 -4.75
CA SER A 86 7.90 20.11 -5.25
C SER A 86 7.15 19.21 -6.25
N LEU A 87 7.87 18.39 -7.01
CA LEU A 87 7.28 17.42 -7.93
C LEU A 87 6.59 16.29 -7.16
N VAL A 88 7.26 15.73 -6.14
CA VAL A 88 6.71 14.66 -5.29
C VAL A 88 5.44 15.14 -4.58
N GLU A 89 5.48 16.34 -3.99
CA GLU A 89 4.32 16.94 -3.34
C GLU A 89 3.18 17.19 -4.33
N SER A 90 3.44 17.87 -5.46
CA SER A 90 2.42 18.17 -6.47
C SER A 90 1.75 16.90 -7.02
N VAL A 91 2.54 15.89 -7.37
CA VAL A 91 2.03 14.65 -7.96
C VAL A 91 1.21 13.86 -6.93
N SER A 92 1.67 13.76 -5.69
CA SER A 92 0.92 13.06 -4.65
C SER A 92 -0.40 13.75 -4.30
N GLN A 93 -0.43 15.10 -4.25
CA GLN A 93 -1.69 15.84 -4.08
C GLN A 93 -2.70 15.55 -5.19
N LYS A 94 -2.24 15.52 -6.46
CA LYS A 94 -3.11 15.20 -7.59
C LYS A 94 -3.65 13.76 -7.50
N ALA A 95 -2.78 12.82 -7.14
CA ALA A 95 -3.16 11.43 -6.98
C ALA A 95 -4.19 11.23 -5.85
N PHE A 96 -3.99 11.88 -4.71
CA PHE A 96 -4.93 11.83 -3.59
C PHE A 96 -6.28 12.45 -3.94
N LYS A 97 -6.30 13.59 -4.64
CA LYS A 97 -7.52 14.23 -5.16
C LYS A 97 -8.24 13.42 -6.24
N ALA A 98 -7.56 12.48 -6.88
CA ALA A 98 -8.16 11.63 -7.90
C ALA A 98 -8.98 10.47 -7.30
N LEU A 99 -8.77 10.12 -6.03
CA LEU A 99 -9.56 9.09 -5.37
C LEU A 99 -11.04 9.51 -5.28
N PRO A 100 -11.99 8.56 -5.44
CA PRO A 100 -11.79 7.10 -5.44
C PRO A 100 -11.38 6.48 -6.79
N ASP A 101 -11.07 7.26 -7.84
CA ASP A 101 -10.54 6.73 -9.10
C ASP A 101 -9.07 6.28 -8.94
N VAL A 102 -8.90 5.02 -8.55
CA VAL A 102 -7.59 4.40 -8.36
C VAL A 102 -6.78 4.32 -9.66
N SER A 103 -7.43 4.26 -10.82
CA SER A 103 -6.74 4.21 -12.12
C SER A 103 -6.02 5.53 -12.38
N LYS A 104 -6.76 6.63 -12.20
CA LYS A 104 -6.21 7.98 -12.32
C LYS A 104 -5.16 8.25 -11.24
N ALA A 105 -5.42 7.88 -9.99
CA ALA A 105 -4.49 8.09 -8.88
C ALA A 105 -3.13 7.40 -9.09
N ILE A 106 -3.13 6.14 -9.57
CA ILE A 106 -1.88 5.44 -9.92
C ILE A 106 -1.20 6.13 -11.10
N THR A 107 -1.95 6.53 -12.12
CA THR A 107 -1.38 7.19 -13.31
C THR A 107 -0.65 8.47 -12.93
N GLU A 108 -1.24 9.29 -12.06
CA GLU A 108 -0.58 10.49 -11.51
C GLU A 108 0.76 10.14 -10.84
N LEU A 109 0.79 9.15 -9.94
CA LEU A 109 2.02 8.77 -9.22
C LEU A 109 3.10 8.15 -10.11
N THR A 110 2.72 7.42 -11.16
CA THR A 110 3.67 6.71 -12.04
C THR A 110 4.49 7.62 -12.96
N VAL A 111 4.22 8.93 -12.96
CA VAL A 111 5.10 9.91 -13.63
C VAL A 111 6.42 10.10 -12.90
N LEU A 112 6.47 9.78 -11.60
CA LEU A 112 7.69 9.88 -10.80
C LEU A 112 8.66 8.75 -11.19
N LYS A 113 9.88 9.13 -11.57
CA LYS A 113 10.91 8.16 -11.93
C LYS A 113 11.18 7.20 -10.77
N GLY A 114 11.13 5.89 -11.06
CA GLY A 114 11.31 4.84 -10.04
C GLY A 114 10.02 4.44 -9.30
N VAL A 115 8.90 5.13 -9.54
CA VAL A 115 7.58 4.79 -9.00
C VAL A 115 6.76 4.09 -10.08
N GLY A 116 6.59 2.77 -9.94
CA GLY A 116 5.64 1.99 -10.74
C GLY A 116 4.33 1.71 -9.97
N PRO A 117 3.36 1.01 -10.58
CA PRO A 117 2.06 0.72 -9.95
C PRO A 117 2.16 0.12 -8.54
N ALA A 118 3.11 -0.80 -8.31
CA ALA A 118 3.33 -1.37 -6.99
C ALA A 118 3.74 -0.31 -5.94
N THR A 119 4.66 0.59 -6.26
CA THR A 119 5.07 1.64 -5.32
C THR A 119 3.98 2.70 -5.18
N ALA A 120 3.32 3.09 -6.28
CA ALA A 120 2.20 4.01 -6.25
C ALA A 120 1.07 3.50 -5.36
N SER A 121 0.73 2.21 -5.44
CA SER A 121 -0.30 1.60 -4.60
C SER A 121 0.04 1.63 -3.10
N ALA A 122 1.32 1.56 -2.72
CA ALA A 122 1.73 1.70 -1.31
C ALA A 122 1.51 3.14 -0.81
N VAL A 123 1.80 4.13 -1.65
CA VAL A 123 1.53 5.55 -1.33
C VAL A 123 0.03 5.79 -1.16
N LEU A 124 -0.80 5.21 -2.03
CA LEU A 124 -2.26 5.33 -1.92
C LEU A 124 -2.81 4.60 -0.70
N ALA A 125 -2.32 3.39 -0.40
CA ALA A 125 -2.75 2.62 0.77
C ALA A 125 -2.42 3.32 2.10
N ALA A 126 -1.29 4.03 2.17
CA ALA A 126 -0.96 4.84 3.34
C ALA A 126 -1.88 6.06 3.53
N TYR A 127 -2.52 6.55 2.46
CA TYR A 127 -3.42 7.71 2.51
C TYR A 127 -4.90 7.31 2.66
N ALA A 128 -5.36 6.34 1.88
CA ALA A 128 -6.75 5.91 1.77
C ALA A 128 -6.83 4.38 1.76
N PRO A 129 -6.53 3.72 2.90
CA PRO A 129 -6.52 2.26 3.01
C PRO A 129 -7.88 1.61 2.74
N ASP A 130 -8.96 2.39 2.92
CA ASP A 130 -10.36 2.07 2.65
C ASP A 130 -10.69 2.02 1.14
N VAL A 131 -9.86 2.65 0.30
CA VAL A 131 -10.08 2.71 -1.16
C VAL A 131 -9.03 1.92 -1.92
N ALA A 132 -7.75 2.11 -1.60
CA ALA A 132 -6.65 1.68 -2.45
C ALA A 132 -5.73 0.70 -1.70
N PRO A 133 -5.80 -0.62 -1.98
CA PRO A 133 -4.92 -1.59 -1.33
C PRO A 133 -3.50 -1.54 -1.89
N PHE A 134 -2.54 -2.00 -1.10
CA PHE A 134 -1.15 -2.15 -1.53
C PHE A 134 -0.94 -3.42 -2.36
N MET A 135 -0.41 -3.27 -3.58
CA MET A 135 -0.12 -4.34 -4.52
C MET A 135 1.18 -5.09 -4.16
N SER A 136 1.15 -5.87 -3.08
CA SER A 136 2.25 -6.76 -2.67
C SER A 136 2.28 -8.06 -3.50
N ASP A 137 3.43 -8.72 -3.57
CA ASP A 137 3.57 -9.97 -4.31
C ASP A 137 2.69 -11.06 -3.70
N GLU A 138 2.67 -11.15 -2.37
CA GLU A 138 1.89 -12.12 -1.61
C GLU A 138 0.38 -11.93 -1.82
N ALA A 139 -0.10 -10.68 -1.75
CA ALA A 139 -1.51 -10.38 -1.97
C ALA A 139 -1.91 -10.61 -3.44
N MET A 140 -1.01 -10.31 -4.39
CA MET A 140 -1.22 -10.62 -5.81
C MET A 140 -1.32 -12.13 -6.07
N VAL A 141 -0.46 -12.94 -5.46
CA VAL A 141 -0.57 -14.41 -5.53
C VAL A 141 -1.90 -14.87 -4.93
N ALA A 142 -2.26 -14.38 -3.74
CA ALA A 142 -3.47 -14.80 -3.05
C ALA A 142 -4.75 -14.44 -3.84
N ALA A 143 -4.85 -13.20 -4.32
CA ALA A 143 -6.06 -12.72 -4.99
C ALA A 143 -6.13 -13.13 -6.48
N LEU A 144 -5.01 -13.12 -7.21
CA LEU A 144 -4.98 -13.29 -8.67
C LEU A 144 -4.24 -14.56 -9.15
N GLY A 145 -3.65 -15.34 -8.24
CA GLY A 145 -2.88 -16.54 -8.58
C GLY A 145 -1.56 -16.27 -9.29
N ASN A 146 -1.12 -15.01 -9.38
CA ASN A 146 0.13 -14.63 -10.04
C ASN A 146 0.71 -13.33 -9.45
N SER A 147 2.04 -13.16 -9.51
CA SER A 147 2.75 -11.99 -8.93
C SER A 147 3.72 -11.30 -9.88
N LYS A 148 3.69 -11.63 -11.19
CA LYS A 148 4.74 -11.19 -12.12
C LYS A 148 4.42 -9.92 -12.90
N ASP A 149 3.16 -9.45 -12.88
CA ASP A 149 2.70 -8.37 -13.75
C ASP A 149 2.29 -7.11 -12.96
N TYR A 150 3.24 -6.19 -12.73
CA TYR A 150 3.01 -4.91 -12.06
C TYR A 150 2.47 -3.83 -13.00
N THR A 151 1.41 -4.15 -13.74
CA THR A 151 0.76 -3.22 -14.67
C THR A 151 -0.44 -2.54 -14.02
N LEU A 152 -0.83 -1.37 -14.54
CA LEU A 152 -2.06 -0.70 -14.10
C LEU A 152 -3.28 -1.62 -14.25
N LYS A 153 -3.40 -2.33 -15.37
CA LYS A 153 -4.50 -3.28 -15.63
C LYS A 153 -4.60 -4.37 -14.55
N GLN A 154 -3.46 -4.89 -14.09
CA GLN A 154 -3.43 -5.90 -13.03
C GLN A 154 -3.76 -5.29 -11.67
N TYR A 155 -3.27 -4.07 -11.40
CA TYR A 155 -3.65 -3.35 -10.19
C TYR A 155 -5.16 -3.14 -10.10
N LEU A 156 -5.84 -2.76 -11.19
CA LEU A 156 -7.29 -2.57 -11.17
C LEU A 156 -8.05 -3.86 -10.83
N LYS A 157 -7.65 -4.99 -11.43
CA LYS A 157 -8.23 -6.30 -11.10
C LYS A 157 -7.98 -6.70 -9.65
N PHE A 158 -6.77 -6.43 -9.16
CA PHE A 158 -6.39 -6.68 -7.78
C PHE A 158 -7.24 -5.86 -6.81
N THR A 159 -7.35 -4.54 -7.04
CA THR A 159 -8.17 -3.64 -6.22
C THR A 159 -9.63 -4.05 -6.21
N GLU A 160 -10.21 -4.41 -7.36
CA GLU A 160 -11.59 -4.88 -7.45
C GLU A 160 -11.83 -6.12 -6.59
N LYS A 161 -10.92 -7.11 -6.64
CA LYS A 161 -11.03 -8.32 -5.81
C LYS A 161 -10.93 -8.04 -4.32
N LEU A 162 -9.98 -7.22 -3.89
CA LEU A 162 -9.80 -6.90 -2.47
C LEU A 162 -10.96 -6.05 -1.95
N GLN A 163 -11.46 -5.09 -2.73
CA GLN A 163 -12.67 -4.34 -2.38
C GLN A 163 -13.90 -5.25 -2.29
N GLY A 164 -14.06 -6.21 -3.19
CA GLY A 164 -15.13 -7.20 -3.14
C GLY A 164 -15.05 -8.04 -1.85
N LYS A 165 -13.87 -8.58 -1.56
CA LYS A 165 -13.64 -9.40 -0.37
C LYS A 165 -13.83 -8.63 0.94
N ALA A 166 -13.34 -7.39 0.99
CA ALA A 166 -13.53 -6.51 2.15
C ALA A 166 -15.03 -6.26 2.40
N LYS A 167 -15.82 -6.07 1.34
CA LYS A 167 -17.28 -5.93 1.45
C LYS A 167 -17.94 -7.21 1.96
N GLU A 168 -17.57 -8.37 1.42
CA GLU A 168 -18.09 -9.67 1.88
C GLU A 168 -17.83 -9.88 3.38
N LEU A 169 -16.59 -9.68 3.83
CA LEU A 169 -16.22 -9.82 5.24
C LEU A 169 -16.90 -8.78 6.14
N SER A 170 -17.12 -7.56 5.62
CA SER A 170 -17.81 -6.50 6.37
C SER A 170 -19.31 -6.79 6.54
N LEU A 171 -19.94 -7.54 5.63
CA LEU A 171 -21.33 -7.94 5.77
C LEU A 171 -21.52 -9.02 6.85
N GLU A 172 -20.50 -9.83 7.09
CA GLU A 172 -20.50 -10.90 8.10
C GLU A 172 -19.91 -10.46 9.46
N SER A 173 -19.29 -9.28 9.53
CA SER A 173 -18.71 -8.74 10.77
C SER A 173 -19.74 -7.96 11.57
N GLU A 174 -19.87 -8.26 12.86
CA GLU A 174 -20.64 -7.45 13.82
C GLU A 174 -19.83 -6.24 14.36
N ASP A 175 -18.51 -6.22 14.13
CA ASP A 175 -17.61 -5.13 14.55
C ASP A 175 -17.23 -4.22 13.37
N ASP A 176 -16.13 -3.45 13.51
CA ASP A 176 -15.60 -2.55 12.49
C ASP A 176 -15.50 -3.21 11.09
N PRO A 177 -15.83 -2.46 10.01
CA PRO A 177 -15.79 -2.97 8.65
C PRO A 177 -14.34 -3.20 8.19
N PHE A 178 -14.15 -4.22 7.37
CA PHE A 178 -12.87 -4.47 6.71
C PHE A 178 -12.62 -3.44 5.61
N THR A 179 -11.40 -2.95 5.54
CA THR A 179 -10.90 -2.18 4.41
C THR A 179 -10.25 -3.10 3.37
N PRO A 180 -10.10 -2.66 2.10
CA PRO A 180 -9.28 -3.38 1.13
C PRO A 180 -7.85 -3.63 1.60
N SER A 181 -7.31 -2.83 2.52
CA SER A 181 -5.97 -3.02 3.07
C SER A 181 -5.90 -4.05 4.20
N ASP A 182 -7.04 -4.49 4.74
CA ASP A 182 -7.16 -5.54 5.75
C ASP A 182 -7.27 -6.96 5.13
N VAL A 183 -7.44 -7.02 3.80
CA VAL A 183 -7.57 -8.25 3.00
C VAL A 183 -6.26 -8.56 2.27
#